data_AF-A0A8X6PHI6-F1
#
_entry.id   AF-A0A8X6PHI6-F1
#
_cell.length_a   1.000
_cell.length_b   1.000
_cell.length_c   1.000
_cell.angle_alpha   90.00
_cell.angle_beta   90.00
_cell.angle_gamma   90.00
#
_symmetry.space_group_name_H-M   'P 1'
#
loop_
_entity.id
_entity.type
_entity.pdbx_description
1 polymer ?
#
loop_
_entity_poly.entity_id
_entity_poly.type
_entity_poly.pdbx_seq_one_letter_code
_entity_poly.pdbx_strand_id
1 'polypeptide(L)'
;MSSRPRKQDSGAVYTTKSSKTQRRQQATTTANCLLQFYHEIWIHEDKCQIRNILENKQGNSINLDKELCETCIYGKAPTGSRKKAPEPDQLISDNVCGLFDESFHKKRNLVAIE
;
A
#
# COMPACT_ATOMS: atom_id res chain seq x y z
N MET A 1 -48.98 61.98 -17.64
CA MET A 1 -48.09 61.69 -18.79
C MET A 1 -46.70 61.35 -18.25
N SER A 2 -46.09 60.31 -18.82
CA SER A 2 -44.68 59.93 -18.72
C SER A 2 -44.14 59.33 -17.42
N SER A 3 -44.15 58.00 -17.44
CA SER A 3 -43.34 57.03 -16.71
C SER A 3 -41.83 57.35 -16.70
N ARG A 4 -41.16 57.02 -15.60
CA ARG A 4 -39.88 56.26 -15.57
C ARG A 4 -39.58 55.80 -14.12
N PRO A 5 -39.48 54.49 -13.85
CA PRO A 5 -39.24 53.97 -12.50
C PRO A 5 -37.75 53.92 -12.12
N ARG A 6 -37.52 53.98 -10.80
CA ARG A 6 -36.25 53.78 -10.08
C ARG A 6 -35.58 52.46 -10.47
N LYS A 7 -34.27 52.50 -10.76
CA LYS A 7 -33.40 51.32 -10.67
C LYS A 7 -33.20 51.01 -9.18
N GLN A 8 -33.70 49.84 -8.76
CA GLN A 8 -33.35 49.21 -7.49
C GLN A 8 -32.30 48.15 -7.79
N ASP A 9 -31.13 48.26 -7.15
CA ASP A 9 -30.11 47.24 -7.12
C ASP A 9 -30.64 46.05 -6.30
N SER A 10 -30.77 44.90 -6.94
CA SER A 10 -31.20 43.67 -6.28
C SER A 10 -30.31 42.49 -6.68
N GLY A 11 -29.60 42.00 -5.66
CA GLY A 11 -29.28 40.60 -5.42
C GLY A 11 -28.66 39.81 -6.57
N ALA A 12 -27.34 39.66 -6.54
CA ALA A 12 -26.67 38.53 -7.18
C ALA A 12 -27.15 37.22 -6.52
N VAL A 13 -28.20 36.64 -7.09
CA VAL A 13 -28.67 35.29 -6.77
C VAL A 13 -27.61 34.33 -7.27
N TYR A 14 -26.91 33.70 -6.33
CA TYR A 14 -26.07 32.54 -6.58
C TYR A 14 -26.94 31.46 -7.22
N THR A 15 -26.77 31.23 -8.51
CA THR A 15 -27.37 30.05 -9.16
C THR A 15 -26.57 28.83 -8.73
N THR A 16 -27.02 28.16 -7.67
CA THR A 16 -26.63 26.79 -7.38
C THR A 16 -27.26 25.88 -8.44
N LYS A 17 -26.57 25.71 -9.58
CA LYS A 17 -26.83 24.58 -10.45
C LYS A 17 -26.17 23.35 -9.83
N SER A 18 -26.93 22.75 -8.90
CA SER A 18 -26.80 21.33 -8.59
C SER A 18 -26.97 20.56 -9.88
N SER A 19 -25.92 19.87 -10.30
CA SER A 19 -26.00 18.79 -11.27
C SER A 19 -24.92 17.79 -10.90
N LYS A 20 -25.34 16.82 -10.09
CA LYS A 20 -24.65 15.55 -9.91
C LYS A 20 -24.38 14.97 -11.30
N THR A 21 -23.12 14.96 -11.69
CA THR A 21 -22.60 13.91 -12.55
C THR A 21 -21.23 13.58 -12.00
N GLN A 22 -21.25 12.73 -10.97
CA GLN A 22 -20.06 12.03 -10.50
C GLN A 22 -19.58 11.20 -11.68
N ARG A 23 -18.73 11.80 -12.52
CA ARG A 23 -17.98 11.09 -13.56
C ARG A 23 -17.16 10.06 -12.81
N ARG A 24 -17.65 8.82 -12.83
CA ARG A 24 -16.87 7.64 -12.55
C ARG A 24 -15.71 7.70 -13.54
N GLN A 25 -14.56 8.19 -13.08
CA GLN A 25 -13.32 8.11 -13.83
C GLN A 25 -13.02 6.62 -13.92
N GLN A 26 -13.50 5.97 -14.98
CA GLN A 26 -12.95 4.70 -15.40
C GLN A 26 -11.58 5.05 -15.96
N ALA A 27 -10.59 5.10 -15.07
CA ALA A 27 -9.21 5.02 -15.48
C ALA A 27 -9.08 3.69 -16.24
N THR A 28 -8.94 3.77 -17.56
CA THR A 28 -8.42 2.68 -18.36
C THR A 28 -6.97 2.49 -17.93
N THR A 29 -6.78 1.78 -16.83
CA THR A 29 -5.47 1.39 -16.32
C THR A 29 -4.83 0.54 -17.40
N THR A 30 -3.85 1.10 -18.11
CA THR A 30 -3.09 0.34 -19.11
C THR A 30 -2.42 -0.85 -18.43
N ALA A 31 -2.17 -1.94 -19.16
CA ALA A 31 -1.63 -3.18 -18.59
C ALA A 31 -0.35 -2.97 -17.75
N ASN A 32 0.48 -1.99 -18.13
CA ASN A 32 1.70 -1.62 -17.40
C ASN A 32 1.38 -0.96 -16.04
N CYS A 33 0.39 -0.05 -16.01
CA CYS A 33 -0.08 0.55 -14.76
C CYS A 33 -0.66 -0.49 -13.79
N LEU A 34 -1.24 -1.58 -14.32
CA LEU A 34 -1.85 -2.63 -13.52
C LEU A 34 -0.78 -3.49 -12.81
N LEU A 35 0.30 -3.83 -13.51
CA LEU A 35 1.45 -4.54 -12.93
C LEU A 35 2.12 -3.75 -11.81
N GLN A 36 2.38 -2.47 -12.04
CA GLN A 36 2.97 -1.58 -11.04
C GLN A 36 2.05 -1.43 -9.81
N PHE A 37 0.75 -1.31 -10.03
CA PHE A 37 -0.24 -1.22 -8.95
C PHE A 37 -0.24 -2.47 -8.06
N TYR A 38 -0.27 -3.67 -8.64
CA TYR A 38 -0.21 -4.90 -7.85
C TYR A 38 1.15 -5.09 -7.18
N HIS A 39 2.24 -4.65 -7.82
CA HIS A 39 3.58 -4.67 -7.22
C HIS A 39 3.63 -3.87 -5.92
N GLU A 40 3.02 -2.69 -5.90
CA GLU A 40 2.96 -1.85 -4.70
C GLU A 40 2.04 -2.43 -3.62
N ILE A 41 0.85 -2.93 -3.99
CA ILE A 41 -0.12 -3.49 -3.02
C ILE A 41 0.37 -4.80 -2.41
N TRP A 42 1.11 -5.61 -3.17
CA TRP A 42 1.62 -6.90 -2.72
C TRP A 42 3.02 -6.79 -2.12
N ILE A 43 3.35 -5.62 -1.55
CA ILE A 43 4.56 -5.42 -0.76
C ILE A 43 5.82 -5.69 -1.60
N HIS A 44 5.87 -5.09 -2.78
CA HIS A 44 7.02 -5.18 -3.67
C HIS A 44 7.37 -6.61 -4.13
N GLU A 45 6.36 -7.48 -4.25
CA GLU A 45 6.50 -8.82 -4.83
C GLU A 45 6.97 -8.77 -6.29
N ASP A 46 7.62 -9.83 -6.77
CA ASP A 46 8.16 -9.86 -8.13
C ASP A 46 7.07 -9.64 -9.20
N LYS A 47 7.28 -8.64 -10.07
CA LYS A 47 6.41 -8.33 -11.22
C LYS A 47 6.17 -9.57 -12.10
N CYS A 48 7.14 -10.49 -12.21
CA CYS A 48 6.96 -11.75 -12.94
C CYS A 48 5.91 -12.67 -12.29
N GLN A 49 5.94 -12.79 -10.97
CA GLN A 49 4.97 -13.60 -10.24
C GLN A 49 3.57 -12.98 -10.30
N ILE A 50 3.50 -11.67 -10.10
CA ILE A 50 2.26 -10.91 -10.22
C ILE A 50 1.65 -11.08 -11.60
N ARG A 51 2.45 -10.96 -12.66
CA ARG A 51 2.01 -11.22 -14.04
C ARG A 51 1.41 -12.61 -14.16
N ASN A 52 2.13 -13.67 -13.77
CA ASN A 52 1.63 -15.04 -13.89
C ASN A 52 0.29 -15.23 -13.17
N ILE A 53 0.14 -14.66 -11.97
CA ILE A 53 -1.10 -14.76 -11.20
C ILE A 53 -2.25 -14.01 -11.89
N LEU A 54 -1.99 -12.84 -12.43
CA LEU A 54 -2.99 -12.04 -13.14
C LEU A 54 -3.38 -12.67 -14.49
N GLU A 55 -2.42 -13.15 -15.28
CA GLU A 55 -2.68 -13.86 -16.53
C GLU A 55 -3.51 -15.13 -16.27
N ASN A 56 -3.16 -15.92 -15.25
CA ASN A 56 -3.91 -17.12 -14.87
C ASN A 56 -5.34 -16.80 -14.38
N LYS A 57 -5.55 -15.67 -13.70
CA LYS A 57 -6.87 -15.31 -13.13
C LYS A 57 -7.77 -14.55 -14.10
N GLN A 58 -7.21 -13.74 -14.98
CA GLN A 58 -7.95 -12.82 -15.85
C GLN A 58 -7.91 -13.21 -17.33
N GLY A 59 -7.08 -14.18 -17.73
CA GLY A 59 -7.01 -14.69 -19.10
C GLY A 59 -6.45 -13.70 -20.14
N ASN A 60 -5.94 -12.55 -19.69
CA ASN A 60 -5.36 -11.52 -20.55
C ASN A 60 -3.85 -11.63 -20.53
N SER A 61 -3.21 -11.55 -21.70
CA SER A 61 -1.75 -11.43 -21.81
C SER A 61 -1.31 -10.04 -21.32
N ILE A 62 -0.46 -10.01 -20.30
CA ILE A 62 0.01 -8.77 -19.69
C ILE A 62 1.48 -8.61 -20.07
N ASN A 63 1.83 -7.48 -20.70
CA ASN A 63 3.22 -7.19 -20.99
C ASN A 63 3.99 -6.92 -19.70
N LEU A 64 5.15 -7.57 -19.58
CA LEU A 64 6.00 -7.39 -18.43
C LEU A 64 6.67 -6.01 -18.54
N ASP A 65 6.31 -5.14 -17.61
CA ASP A 65 6.88 -3.81 -17.51
C ASP A 65 8.35 -3.88 -17.05
N LYS A 66 9.20 -3.07 -17.70
CA LYS A 66 10.65 -2.99 -17.42
C LYS A 66 10.99 -1.85 -16.46
N GLU A 67 10.04 -1.03 -16.05
CA GLU A 67 10.30 0.02 -15.06
C GLU A 67 10.73 -0.60 -13.74
N LEU A 68 11.82 -0.07 -13.21
CA LEU A 68 12.37 -0.48 -11.93
C LEU A 68 11.65 0.26 -10.81
N CYS A 69 11.33 -0.45 -9.73
CA CYS A 69 10.83 0.17 -8.52
C CYS A 69 12.01 0.65 -7.65
N GLU A 70 12.07 1.95 -7.37
CA GLU A 70 13.13 2.55 -6.53
C GLU A 70 13.21 1.87 -5.15
N THR A 71 12.07 1.60 -4.52
CA THR A 71 12.01 0.90 -3.23
C THR A 71 12.58 -0.52 -3.31
N CYS A 72 12.44 -1.21 -4.43
CA CYS A 72 13.06 -2.53 -4.60
C CYS A 72 14.57 -2.45 -4.77
N ILE A 73 15.07 -1.41 -5.45
CA ILE A 73 16.50 -1.23 -5.69
C ILE A 73 17.20 -0.81 -4.38
N TYR A 74 16.63 0.17 -3.68
CA TYR A 74 17.28 0.77 -2.51
C TYR A 74 16.84 0.15 -1.18
N GLY A 75 15.68 -0.50 -1.13
CA GLY A 75 15.10 -1.04 0.10
C GLY A 75 15.36 -2.54 0.34
N LYS A 76 15.79 -3.29 -0.67
CA LYS A 76 16.18 -4.71 -0.46
C LYS A 76 17.57 -4.76 0.16
N ALA A 77 17.62 -4.83 1.49
CA ALA A 77 18.83 -5.29 2.17
C ALA A 77 19.15 -6.73 1.69
N PRO A 78 20.41 -7.05 1.36
CA PRO A 78 20.79 -8.42 1.07
C PRO A 78 20.41 -9.29 2.27
N THR A 79 19.61 -10.32 2.02
CA THR A 79 19.24 -11.30 3.04
C THR A 79 20.49 -12.05 3.45
N GLY A 80 21.05 -11.69 4.61
CA GLY A 80 22.14 -12.44 5.22
C GLY A 80 21.65 -13.85 5.54
N SER A 81 22.40 -14.87 5.12
CA SER A 81 22.13 -16.25 5.54
C SER A 81 22.70 -16.47 6.94
N ARG A 82 21.82 -16.78 7.91
CA ARG A 82 22.25 -17.20 9.24
C ARG A 82 22.77 -18.63 9.14
N LYS A 83 24.04 -18.87 9.49
CA LYS A 83 24.60 -20.23 9.57
C LYS A 83 23.98 -20.94 10.77
N LYS A 84 23.55 -22.19 10.59
CA LYS A 84 23.15 -23.06 11.69
C LYS A 84 24.39 -23.54 12.44
N ALA A 85 24.24 -23.78 13.75
CA ALA A 85 25.22 -24.54 14.50
C ALA A 85 25.31 -25.97 13.93
N PRO A 86 26.52 -26.51 13.71
CA PRO A 86 26.68 -27.87 13.21
C PRO A 86 26.36 -28.92 14.29
N GLU A 87 26.55 -28.60 15.57
CA GLU A 87 26.22 -29.48 16.70
C GLU A 87 25.28 -28.78 17.70
N PRO A 88 24.46 -29.53 18.46
CA PRO A 88 23.71 -28.99 19.60
C PRO A 88 24.66 -28.35 20.63
N ASP A 89 24.18 -27.35 21.35
CA ASP A 89 24.90 -26.55 22.37
C ASP A 89 26.01 -25.61 21.86
N GLN A 90 26.26 -25.57 20.54
CA GLN A 90 27.33 -24.72 19.97
C GLN A 90 26.87 -23.29 19.66
N LEU A 91 25.56 -23.06 19.61
CA LEU A 91 24.96 -21.74 19.48
C LEU A 91 23.75 -21.70 20.40
N ILE A 92 23.80 -20.80 21.37
CA ILE A 92 22.67 -20.48 22.23
C ILE A 92 22.25 -19.07 21.87
N SER A 93 20.98 -18.91 21.51
CA SER A 93 20.36 -17.60 21.34
C SER A 93 19.45 -17.32 22.52
N ASP A 94 19.75 -16.24 23.23
CA ASP A 94 18.89 -15.73 24.28
C ASP A 94 18.08 -14.54 23.76
N ASN A 95 16.79 -14.53 24.07
CA ASN A 95 15.93 -13.38 23.81
C ASN A 95 15.15 -13.06 25.07
N VAL A 96 15.09 -11.77 25.39
CA VAL A 96 14.26 -11.25 26.48
C VAL A 96 13.01 -10.64 25.88
N CYS A 97 11.88 -11.31 26.07
CA CYS A 97 10.58 -10.78 25.71
C CYS A 97 10.01 -9.96 26.87
N GLY A 98 9.57 -8.73 26.61
CA GLY A 98 8.92 -7.83 27.57
C GLY A 98 8.13 -6.74 26.83
N LEU A 99 7.34 -5.86 27.44
CA LEU A 99 6.88 -5.67 28.82
C LEU A 99 5.52 -6.33 29.01
N PHE A 100 5.48 -7.44 29.73
CA PHE A 100 4.20 -8.06 30.09
C PHE A 100 3.64 -7.43 31.37
N ASP A 101 2.34 -7.59 31.56
CA ASP A 101 1.70 -7.32 32.83
C ASP A 101 2.39 -8.11 33.95
N GLU A 102 2.38 -7.53 35.14
CA GLU A 102 3.12 -8.06 36.27
C GLU A 102 2.57 -9.42 36.68
N SER A 103 3.41 -10.46 36.58
CA SER A 103 3.06 -11.81 37.00
C SER A 103 2.86 -11.89 38.52
N PHE A 104 2.27 -13.00 38.98
CA PHE A 104 2.09 -13.29 40.41
C PHE A 104 3.40 -13.20 41.23
N HIS A 105 4.55 -13.43 40.59
CA HIS A 105 5.87 -13.34 41.21
C HIS A 105 6.60 -12.02 40.94
N LYS A 106 5.86 -10.96 40.56
CA LYS A 106 6.41 -9.62 40.26
C LYS A 106 7.44 -9.58 39.13
N LYS A 107 7.38 -10.53 38.20
CA LYS A 107 8.20 -10.57 36.98
C LYS A 107 7.40 -10.03 35.80
N ARG A 108 8.06 -9.28 34.92
CA ARG A 108 7.46 -8.67 33.71
C ARG A 108 8.11 -9.10 32.40
N ASN A 109 9.17 -9.91 32.48
CA ASN A 109 9.96 -10.34 31.34
C ASN A 109 10.05 -11.86 31.33
N LEU A 110 10.08 -12.43 30.13
CA LEU A 110 10.35 -13.83 29.87
C LEU A 110 11.70 -13.93 29.17
N VAL A 111 12.54 -14.86 29.61
CA VAL A 111 13.78 -15.21 28.94
C VAL A 111 13.52 -16.49 28.17
N ALA A 112 13.63 -16.43 26.86
CA ALA A 112 13.59 -17.59 25.97
C ALA A 112 15.02 -17.93 25.56
N ILE A 113 15.37 -19.21 25.65
CA ILE A 113 16.67 -19.75 25.26
C ILE A 113 16.40 -20.79 24.17
N GLU A 114 16.95 -20.55 22.99
CA GLU A 114 16.85 -21.42 21.79
C GLU A 114 18.22 -21.86 21.31
#